data_AF-A0A833LEK1-F1
#
_entry.id   AF-A0A833LEK1-F1
#
_cell.length_a   1.000
_cell.length_b   1.000
_cell.length_c   1.000
_cell.angle_alpha   90.00
_cell.angle_beta   90.00
_cell.angle_gamma   90.00
#
_symmetry.space_group_name_H-M   'P 1'
#
loop_
_entity.id
_entity.type
_entity.pdbx_description
1 polymer ?
#
loop_
_entity_poly.entity_id
_entity_poly.type
_entity_poly.pdbx_seq_one_letter_code
_entity_poly.pdbx_strand_id
1 'polypeptide(L)'
;MTIVQRAGTVALALLLSAPAMAAEGPGADQVGTNCPPEAEVTASLVKYITTAWWTPGSMETYSVTAIDGFAFGPIAYGRLQSPGTSYQTCPVRVEFTYALHKKDGSTEVSPFGQGKIFSFSKNPFDEWVFTY
;
A
#
# COMPACT_ATOMS: atom_id res chain seq x y z
N MET A 1 13.66 -41.43 -49.28
CA MET A 1 12.44 -41.91 -49.96
C MET A 1 11.24 -41.49 -49.13
N THR A 2 10.24 -40.96 -49.82
CA THR A 2 9.03 -40.25 -49.39
C THR A 2 8.08 -41.12 -48.53
N ILE A 3 7.30 -40.50 -47.65
CA ILE A 3 5.82 -40.52 -47.69
C ILE A 3 5.29 -39.26 -46.97
N VAL A 4 4.51 -38.49 -47.73
CA VAL A 4 3.62 -37.42 -47.28
C VAL A 4 2.28 -38.05 -46.97
N GLN A 5 1.68 -37.79 -45.81
CA GLN A 5 0.21 -37.79 -45.68
C GLN A 5 -0.28 -36.68 -44.74
N ARG A 6 -1.27 -35.96 -45.27
CA ARG A 6 -2.03 -34.87 -44.64
C ARG A 6 -3.20 -35.45 -43.84
N ALA A 7 -3.37 -34.95 -42.62
CA ALA A 7 -4.65 -34.79 -41.91
C ALA A 7 -4.36 -33.69 -40.88
N GLY A 8 -5.00 -32.53 -40.84
CA GLY A 8 -6.42 -32.28 -40.97
C GLY A 8 -6.96 -32.01 -39.57
N THR A 9 -7.51 -30.80 -39.37
CA THR A 9 -8.37 -30.34 -38.26
C THR A 9 -7.73 -29.44 -37.18
N VAL A 10 -7.79 -28.13 -37.47
CA VAL A 10 -8.50 -27.07 -36.71
C VAL A 10 -8.27 -26.95 -35.18
N ALA A 11 -7.65 -25.81 -34.86
CA ALA A 11 -7.89 -24.86 -33.77
C ALA A 11 -8.03 -25.37 -32.32
N LEU A 12 -7.18 -24.85 -31.42
CA LEU A 12 -7.67 -24.13 -30.23
C LEU A 12 -6.56 -23.33 -29.53
N ALA A 13 -6.92 -22.09 -29.20
CA ALA A 13 -6.47 -21.30 -28.05
C ALA A 13 -4.97 -20.98 -27.89
N LEU A 14 -4.62 -19.77 -28.35
CA LEU A 14 -3.63 -18.91 -27.69
C LEU A 14 -4.09 -18.65 -26.24
N LEU A 15 -3.60 -19.43 -25.29
CA LEU A 15 -3.68 -19.08 -23.87
C LEU A 15 -2.46 -18.22 -23.53
N LEU A 16 -2.70 -16.90 -23.48
CA LEU A 16 -1.81 -15.93 -22.88
C LEU A 16 -1.43 -16.41 -21.47
N SER A 17 -0.17 -16.75 -21.28
CA SER A 17 0.40 -17.04 -19.96
C SER A 17 0.70 -15.70 -19.27
N ALA A 18 -0.32 -15.09 -18.68
CA ALA A 18 -0.13 -14.07 -17.66
C ALA A 18 0.02 -14.79 -16.31
N PRO A 19 1.09 -14.56 -15.54
CA PRO A 19 1.09 -14.96 -14.14
C PRO A 19 0.14 -14.02 -13.40
N ALA A 20 -1.11 -14.45 -13.26
CA ALA A 20 -1.97 -13.95 -12.21
C ALA A 20 -1.36 -14.41 -10.88
N MET A 21 -0.45 -13.60 -10.33
CA MET A 21 -0.14 -13.68 -8.91
C MET A 21 -1.36 -13.14 -8.17
N ALA A 22 -2.35 -14.02 -7.99
CA ALA A 22 -3.36 -13.89 -6.97
C ALA A 22 -2.64 -13.94 -5.62
N ALA A 23 -2.41 -12.77 -5.03
CA ALA A 23 -2.13 -12.67 -3.61
C ALA A 23 -3.45 -12.92 -2.86
N GLU A 24 -3.82 -14.19 -2.70
CA GLU A 24 -4.80 -14.60 -1.71
C GLU A 24 -4.18 -14.40 -0.32
N GLY A 25 -4.27 -13.18 0.19
CA GLY A 25 -4.01 -12.89 1.60
C GLY A 25 -5.20 -13.31 2.46
N PRO A 26 -5.01 -14.01 3.59
CA PRO A 26 -6.10 -14.30 4.51
C PRO A 26 -6.56 -13.00 5.19
N GLY A 27 -7.74 -12.50 4.82
CA GLY A 27 -8.34 -11.31 5.44
C GLY A 27 -9.54 -10.66 4.76
N ALA A 28 -10.12 -11.26 3.72
CA ALA A 28 -11.20 -10.65 2.94
C ALA A 28 -12.62 -10.77 3.55
N ASP A 29 -12.76 -11.22 4.81
CA ASP A 29 -14.09 -11.54 5.37
C ASP A 29 -14.61 -10.59 6.46
N GLN A 30 -14.16 -9.33 6.52
CA GLN A 30 -14.88 -8.26 7.25
C GLN A 30 -14.70 -6.89 6.56
N VAL A 31 -14.84 -6.83 5.24
CA VAL A 31 -14.95 -5.53 4.52
C VAL A 31 -16.37 -4.99 4.74
N GLY A 32 -16.61 -4.44 5.92
CA GLY A 32 -17.71 -3.52 6.11
C GLY A 32 -17.48 -2.30 5.21
N THR A 33 -18.54 -1.75 4.63
CA THR A 33 -18.61 -0.59 3.72
C THR A 33 -17.94 0.71 4.23
N ASN A 34 -17.18 0.67 5.32
CA ASN A 34 -16.64 1.80 6.08
C ASN A 34 -15.09 1.84 6.16
N CYS A 35 -14.37 1.04 5.37
CA CYS A 35 -12.91 1.06 5.32
C CYS A 35 -12.39 1.66 4.00
N PRO A 36 -11.28 2.43 4.02
CA PRO A 36 -10.65 2.91 2.79
C PRO A 36 -10.13 1.74 1.95
N PRO A 37 -10.16 1.86 0.62
CA PRO A 37 -9.41 0.95 -0.25
C PRO A 37 -7.90 1.14 -0.03
N GLU A 38 -7.12 0.11 -0.38
CA GLU A 38 -5.65 0.09 -0.21
C GLU A 38 -4.95 1.30 -0.87
N ALA A 39 -5.40 1.70 -2.05
CA ALA A 39 -4.84 2.86 -2.74
C ALA A 39 -5.01 4.17 -1.92
N GLU A 40 -6.13 4.33 -1.22
CA GLU A 40 -6.38 5.50 -0.36
C GLU A 40 -5.56 5.42 0.93
N VAL A 41 -5.41 4.22 1.52
CA VAL A 41 -4.53 4.01 2.68
C VAL A 41 -3.10 4.43 2.37
N THR A 42 -2.56 3.91 1.27
CA THR A 42 -1.18 4.21 0.84
C THR A 42 -1.02 5.69 0.47
N ALA A 43 -1.95 6.27 -0.28
CA ALA A 43 -1.92 7.69 -0.65
C ALA A 43 -1.93 8.60 0.58
N SER A 44 -2.80 8.35 1.57
CA SER A 44 -2.85 9.13 2.80
C SER A 44 -1.55 9.02 3.60
N LEU A 45 -0.95 7.83 3.70
CA LEU A 45 0.34 7.64 4.38
C LEU A 45 1.50 8.36 3.66
N VAL A 46 1.56 8.28 2.33
CA VAL A 46 2.55 9.05 1.54
C VAL A 46 2.38 10.55 1.78
N LYS A 47 1.13 11.05 1.71
CA LYS A 47 0.82 12.47 1.97
C LYS A 47 1.28 12.86 3.37
N TYR A 48 0.96 12.07 4.39
CA TYR A 48 1.41 12.34 5.76
C TYR A 48 2.94 12.44 5.87
N ILE A 49 3.68 11.48 5.32
CA ILE A 49 5.15 11.49 5.39
C ILE A 49 5.72 12.73 4.68
N THR A 50 5.21 13.03 3.49
CA THR A 50 5.74 14.12 2.65
C THR A 50 5.29 15.52 3.10
N THR A 51 4.11 15.66 3.71
CA THR A 51 3.55 16.99 4.05
C THR A 51 3.53 17.30 5.54
N ALA A 52 3.36 16.29 6.41
CA ALA A 52 3.21 16.50 7.86
C ALA A 52 4.49 16.17 8.63
N TRP A 53 5.16 15.06 8.29
CA TRP A 53 6.37 14.62 8.98
C TRP A 53 7.61 15.37 8.47
N TRP A 54 7.80 15.39 7.15
CA TRP A 54 8.94 16.04 6.50
C TRP A 54 8.63 17.46 6.04
N THR A 55 8.40 18.34 7.01
CA THR A 55 8.28 19.78 6.72
C THR A 55 9.58 20.34 6.14
N PRO A 56 9.56 21.50 5.44
CA PRO A 56 10.79 22.14 4.95
C PRO A 56 11.85 22.36 6.04
N GLY A 57 11.42 22.72 7.26
CA GLY A 57 12.32 22.86 8.41
C GLY A 57 12.91 21.52 8.88
N SER A 58 12.12 20.44 8.88
CA SER A 58 12.63 19.09 9.16
C SER A 58 13.66 18.67 8.10
N MET A 59 13.33 18.83 6.82
CA MET A 59 14.22 18.47 5.72
C MET A 59 15.55 19.25 5.81
N GLU A 60 15.52 20.54 6.13
CA GLU A 60 16.74 21.32 6.35
C GLU A 60 17.55 20.81 7.55
N THR A 61 16.90 20.58 8.68
CA THR A 61 17.54 20.12 9.93
C THR A 61 18.25 18.77 9.73
N TYR A 62 17.63 17.85 9.01
CA TYR A 62 18.19 16.51 8.75
C TYR A 62 18.95 16.42 7.42
N SER A 63 19.18 17.54 6.73
CA SER A 63 19.87 17.59 5.44
C SER A 63 19.25 16.67 4.37
N VAL A 64 17.94 16.49 4.39
CA VAL A 64 17.16 15.74 3.40
C VAL A 64 16.78 16.67 2.25
N THR A 65 16.91 16.20 1.01
CA THR A 65 16.59 16.95 -0.22
C THR A 65 15.35 16.41 -0.92
N ALA A 66 15.10 15.10 -0.84
CA ALA A 66 13.96 14.45 -1.46
C ALA A 66 13.55 13.20 -0.69
N ILE A 67 12.29 12.80 -0.88
CA ILE A 67 11.69 11.62 -0.23
C ILE A 67 10.84 10.90 -1.28
N ASP A 68 11.16 9.65 -1.55
CA ASP A 68 10.45 8.82 -2.51
C ASP A 68 10.67 7.32 -2.21
N GLY A 69 10.52 6.44 -3.20
CA GLY A 69 10.79 5.01 -3.04
C GLY A 69 9.88 4.31 -2.02
N PHE A 70 8.63 4.76 -1.89
CA PHE A 70 7.67 4.17 -0.97
C PHE A 70 7.38 2.71 -1.35
N ALA A 71 7.60 1.80 -0.39
CA ALA A 71 7.30 0.38 -0.54
C ALA A 71 6.45 -0.08 0.64
N PHE A 72 5.21 -0.47 0.35
CA PHE A 72 4.23 -0.91 1.34
C PHE A 72 4.26 -2.43 1.47
N GLY A 73 4.27 -2.91 2.71
CA GLY A 73 4.00 -4.30 3.03
C GLY A 73 2.50 -4.61 2.98
N PRO A 74 2.12 -5.85 3.36
CA PRO A 74 0.72 -6.27 3.37
C PRO A 74 -0.15 -5.36 4.25
N ILE A 75 -1.31 -4.96 3.73
CA ILE A 75 -2.27 -4.14 4.47
C ILE A 75 -3.31 -5.05 5.12
N ALA A 76 -3.44 -4.94 6.44
CA ALA A 76 -4.43 -5.68 7.21
C ALA A 76 -5.50 -4.73 7.78
N TYR A 77 -6.77 -5.09 7.58
CA TYR A 77 -7.96 -4.40 8.07
C TYR A 77 -8.65 -5.29 9.13
N GLY A 78 -9.32 -4.72 10.16
CA GLY A 78 -10.24 -5.53 10.98
C GLY A 78 -10.40 -5.15 12.45
N ARG A 79 -10.92 -6.08 13.29
CA ARG A 79 -11.22 -5.89 14.73
C ARG A 79 -9.94 -5.72 15.58
N LEU A 80 -9.29 -4.58 15.44
CA LEU A 80 -8.32 -4.07 16.38
C LEU A 80 -9.11 -3.37 17.50
N GLN A 81 -9.91 -4.15 18.23
CA GLN A 81 -10.81 -3.67 19.27
C GLN A 81 -10.00 -3.09 20.44
N SER A 82 -10.04 -1.77 20.60
CA SER A 82 -9.92 -1.17 21.91
C SER A 82 -11.34 -0.95 22.46
N PRO A 83 -11.67 -1.36 23.70
CA PRO A 83 -12.94 -1.01 24.31
C PRO A 83 -13.00 0.52 24.46
N GLY A 84 -13.80 1.19 23.63
CA GLY A 84 -13.99 2.65 23.64
C GLY A 84 -13.92 3.34 22.28
N THR A 85 -13.52 2.64 21.20
CA THR A 85 -13.46 3.24 19.86
C THR A 85 -14.83 3.25 19.19
N SER A 86 -15.28 4.42 18.74
CA SER A 86 -16.53 4.55 17.98
C SER A 86 -16.44 3.77 16.66
N TYR A 87 -17.56 3.21 16.21
CA TYR A 87 -17.73 2.49 14.93
C TYR A 87 -17.42 3.32 13.67
N GLN A 88 -16.86 4.53 13.81
CA GLN A 88 -16.60 5.47 12.71
C GLN A 88 -15.16 5.43 12.19
N THR A 89 -14.32 4.57 12.76
CA THR A 89 -12.92 4.43 12.32
C THR A 89 -12.64 3.02 11.85
N CYS A 90 -11.86 2.90 10.78
CA CYS A 90 -11.33 1.66 10.24
C CYS A 90 -9.87 1.52 10.68
N PRO A 91 -9.54 0.60 11.59
CA PRO A 91 -8.17 0.40 12.01
C PRO A 91 -7.43 -0.46 10.97
N VAL A 92 -6.24 0.01 10.61
CA VAL A 92 -5.40 -0.52 9.55
C VAL A 92 -4.00 -0.74 10.11
N ARG A 93 -3.45 -1.93 9.90
CA ARG A 93 -2.02 -2.18 10.15
C ARG A 93 -1.33 -2.28 8.79
N VAL A 94 -0.28 -1.48 8.63
CA VAL A 94 0.58 -1.51 7.45
C VAL A 94 1.98 -1.07 7.87
N GLU A 95 2.96 -1.82 7.42
CA GLU A 95 4.37 -1.47 7.55
C GLU A 95 4.87 -1.03 6.18
N PHE A 96 5.69 0.01 6.12
CA PHE A 96 6.24 0.48 4.86
C PHE A 96 7.60 1.14 5.05
N THR A 97 8.36 1.21 3.98
CA THR A 97 9.64 1.92 3.93
C THR A 97 9.59 3.05 2.92
N TYR A 98 10.44 4.06 3.10
CA TYR A 98 10.68 5.12 2.13
C TYR A 98 12.16 5.48 2.07
N ALA A 99 12.60 6.04 0.96
CA ALA A 99 13.96 6.51 0.74
C ALA A 99 14.07 8.00 1.08
N LEU A 100 15.07 8.35 1.87
CA LEU A 100 15.51 9.70 2.17
C LEU A 100 16.77 10.00 1.39
N HIS A 101 16.73 10.98 0.50
CA HIS A 101 17.92 11.47 -0.19
C HIS A 101 18.51 12.62 0.58
N LYS A 102 19.80 12.55 0.90
CA LYS A 102 20.50 13.56 1.68
C LYS A 102 21.34 14.48 0.81
N LYS A 103 21.70 15.66 1.34
CA LYS A 103 22.52 16.66 0.66
C LYS A 103 23.93 16.15 0.32
N ASP A 104 24.46 15.19 1.05
CA ASP A 104 25.74 14.54 0.77
C ASP A 104 25.66 13.49 -0.36
N GLY A 105 24.47 13.25 -0.92
CA GLY A 105 24.23 12.30 -2.00
C GLY A 105 23.97 10.88 -1.54
N SER A 106 23.96 10.61 -0.23
CA SER A 106 23.55 9.32 0.32
C SER A 106 22.02 9.15 0.32
N THR A 107 21.58 7.90 0.21
CA THR A 107 20.18 7.51 0.36
C THR A 107 20.04 6.60 1.58
N GLU A 108 19.11 6.93 2.47
CA GLU A 108 18.76 6.12 3.64
C GLU A 108 17.36 5.54 3.48
N VAL A 109 17.21 4.24 3.74
CA VAL A 109 15.89 3.59 3.75
C VAL A 109 15.35 3.60 5.17
N SER A 110 14.25 4.32 5.38
CA SER A 110 13.63 4.49 6.70
C SER A 110 12.37 3.62 6.82
N PRO A 111 12.28 2.73 7.82
CA PRO A 111 11.07 1.98 8.10
C PRO A 111 10.04 2.82 8.86
N PHE A 112 8.76 2.56 8.60
CA PHE A 112 7.63 3.18 9.29
C PHE A 112 6.49 2.19 9.47
N GLY A 113 5.63 2.46 10.45
CA GLY A 113 4.43 1.65 10.70
C GLY A 113 4.67 0.34 11.46
N GLN A 114 5.92 0.00 11.80
CA GLN A 114 6.23 -1.22 12.55
C GLN A 114 5.44 -1.28 13.86
N GLY A 115 4.62 -2.33 14.00
CA GLY A 115 3.76 -2.55 15.18
C GLY A 115 2.67 -1.49 15.42
N LYS A 116 2.49 -0.51 14.52
CA LYS A 116 1.50 0.56 14.66
C LYS A 116 0.16 0.18 14.05
N ILE A 117 -0.89 0.81 14.57
CA ILE A 117 -2.25 0.70 14.05
C ILE A 117 -2.72 2.11 13.70
N PHE A 118 -3.07 2.30 12.43
CA PHE A 118 -3.58 3.55 11.89
C PHE A 118 -5.11 3.49 11.88
N SER A 119 -5.78 4.41 12.57
CA SER A 119 -7.24 4.51 12.59
C SER A 119 -7.69 5.48 11.50
N PHE A 120 -8.27 4.97 10.42
CA PHE A 120 -8.76 5.75 9.28
C PHE A 120 -10.20 6.18 9.47
N SER A 121 -10.54 7.41 9.09
CA SER A 121 -11.91 7.92 9.04
C SER A 121 -12.07 8.91 7.89
N LYS A 122 -13.32 9.14 7.45
CA LYS A 122 -13.62 10.22 6.51
C LYS A 122 -13.74 11.55 7.24
N ASN A 123 -13.07 12.59 6.74
CA ASN A 123 -13.27 13.96 7.19
C ASN A 123 -14.60 14.53 6.61
N PRO A 124 -15.04 15.74 7.01
CA PRO A 124 -16.24 16.39 6.46
C PRO A 124 -16.21 16.67 4.94
N PHE A 125 -15.08 16.47 4.28
CA PHE A 125 -14.86 16.64 2.84
C PHE A 125 -14.73 15.30 2.10
N ASP A 126 -15.16 14.19 2.73
CA ASP A 126 -15.08 12.83 2.17
C ASP A 126 -13.65 12.29 1.93
N GLU A 127 -12.60 12.97 2.41
CA GLU A 127 -11.23 12.46 2.33
C GLU A 127 -10.91 11.51 3.48
N TRP A 128 -10.16 10.44 3.19
CA TRP A 128 -9.64 9.53 4.20
C TRP A 128 -8.46 10.13 4.95
N VAL A 129 -8.67 10.39 6.24
CA VAL A 129 -7.65 10.82 7.19
C VAL A 129 -7.36 9.70 8.16
N PHE A 130 -6.20 9.72 8.81
CA PHE A 130 -5.86 8.71 9.80
C PHE A 130 -5.15 9.31 11.01
N THR A 131 -5.23 8.57 12.12
CA THR A 131 -4.52 8.84 13.38
C THR A 131 -3.77 7.57 13.83
N TYR A 132 -2.65 7.70 14.53
CA TYR A 132 -1.86 6.56 15.04
C TYR A 132 -1.05 6.92 16.28
#